data_AF-S2VL36-F1
#
_entry.id   AF-S2VL36-F1
#
_cell.length_a   1.000
_cell.length_b   1.000
_cell.length_c   1.000
_cell.angle_alpha   90.00
_cell.angle_beta   90.00
_cell.angle_gamma   90.00
#
_symmetry.space_group_name_H-M   'P 1'
#
loop_
_entity.id
_entity.type
_entity.pdbx_description
1 polymer ?
#
loop_
_entity_poly.entity_id
_entity_poly.type
_entity_poly.pdbx_seq_one_letter_code
_entity_poly.pdbx_strand_id
1 'polypeptide(L)'
;MRQARYLNYLALAILVLGVATLVLGWYIAISGNLLPQYGVILTLGTVGAVACGIGYRSERPWIFGAGAVFMLWFAPTPLGLWPLGIGIAMLIAWAVLIVKENNVKFW
;
A
#
# COMPACT_ATOMS: atom_id res chain seq x y z
N MET A 1 14.56 -17.90 -8.64
CA MET A 1 13.23 -18.46 -8.30
C MET A 1 12.78 -18.21 -6.85
N ARG A 2 13.62 -18.40 -5.81
CA ARG A 2 13.23 -18.14 -4.41
C ARG A 2 12.98 -16.65 -4.11
N GLN A 3 13.85 -15.75 -4.58
CA GLN A 3 13.77 -14.30 -4.33
C GLN A 3 12.52 -13.62 -4.94
N ALA A 4 12.22 -13.87 -6.22
CA ALA A 4 10.96 -13.47 -6.85
C ALA A 4 9.70 -13.89 -6.06
N ARG A 5 9.73 -15.06 -5.40
CA ARG A 5 8.61 -15.53 -4.57
C ARG A 5 8.45 -14.70 -3.30
N TYR A 6 9.56 -14.30 -2.64
CA TYR A 6 9.53 -13.43 -1.47
C TYR A 6 9.02 -12.03 -1.81
N LEU A 7 9.39 -11.48 -2.96
CA LEU A 7 8.86 -10.20 -3.45
C LEU A 7 7.35 -10.24 -3.64
N ASN A 8 6.83 -11.32 -4.22
CA ASN A 8 5.39 -11.49 -4.41
C ASN A 8 4.64 -11.62 -3.08
N TYR A 9 5.19 -12.34 -2.10
CA TYR A 9 4.58 -12.41 -0.76
C TYR A 9 4.59 -11.07 -0.04
N LEU A 10 5.69 -10.32 -0.14
CA LEU A 10 5.81 -9.01 0.50
C LEU A 10 4.87 -7.99 -0.15
N ALA A 11 4.77 -7.99 -1.49
CA ALA A 11 3.82 -7.16 -2.23
C ALA A 11 2.37 -7.47 -1.83
N LEU A 12 2.02 -8.75 -1.75
CA LEU A 12 0.71 -9.19 -1.30
C LEU A 12 0.43 -8.74 0.13
N ALA A 13 1.41 -8.84 1.03
CA ALA A 13 1.25 -8.44 2.42
C ALA A 13 1.03 -6.92 2.57
N ILE A 14 1.74 -6.09 1.78
CA ILE A 14 1.51 -4.64 1.72
C ILE A 14 0.08 -4.34 1.23
N LEU A 15 -0.36 -5.02 0.16
CA LEU A 15 -1.70 -4.85 -0.40
C LEU A 15 -2.77 -5.21 0.65
N VAL A 16 -2.65 -6.37 1.29
CA VAL A 16 -3.61 -6.86 2.30
C VAL A 16 -3.66 -5.90 3.49
N LEU A 17 -2.52 -5.46 4.00
CA LEU A 17 -2.45 -4.53 5.12
C LEU A 17 -3.13 -3.20 4.76
N GLY A 18 -2.81 -2.62 3.60
CA GLY A 18 -3.38 -1.34 3.18
C GLY A 18 -4.87 -1.40 2.86
N VAL A 19 -5.35 -2.52 2.30
CA VAL A 19 -6.78 -2.73 2.09
C VAL A 19 -7.51 -2.88 3.43
N ALA A 20 -6.94 -3.64 4.38
CA ALA A 20 -7.54 -3.82 5.70
C ALA A 20 -7.65 -2.50 6.47
N THR A 21 -6.61 -1.65 6.44
CA THR A 21 -6.65 -0.33 7.07
C THR A 21 -7.66 0.60 6.40
N LEU A 22 -7.79 0.56 5.07
CA LEU A 22 -8.82 1.33 4.35
C LEU A 22 -10.24 0.87 4.69
N VAL A 23 -10.49 -0.44 4.79
CA VAL A 23 -11.80 -0.98 5.19
C VAL A 23 -12.17 -0.52 6.60
N LEU A 24 -11.24 -0.59 7.55
CA LEU A 24 -11.40 -0.04 8.90
C LEU A 24 -11.66 1.48 8.88
N GLY A 25 -10.94 2.20 8.04
CA GLY A 25 -11.10 3.63 7.84
C GLY A 25 -12.50 4.00 7.35
N TRP A 26 -12.98 3.33 6.31
CA TRP A 26 -14.34 3.49 5.79
C TRP A 26 -15.39 3.14 6.83
N TYR A 27 -15.22 2.04 7.56
CA TYR A 27 -16.14 1.64 8.62
C TYR A 27 -16.28 2.74 9.68
N ILE A 28 -15.17 3.28 10.18
CA ILE A 28 -15.16 4.32 11.21
C ILE A 28 -15.72 5.64 10.69
N ALA A 29 -15.39 6.02 9.46
CA ALA A 29 -15.93 7.23 8.86
C ALA A 29 -17.45 7.16 8.68
N ILE A 30 -18.00 6.00 8.34
CA ILE A 30 -19.44 5.76 8.23
C ILE A 30 -20.08 5.74 9.62
N SER A 31 -19.58 4.91 10.54
CA SER A 31 -20.17 4.73 11.87
C SER A 31 -20.10 6.00 12.73
N GLY A 32 -19.06 6.81 12.54
CA GLY A 32 -18.84 8.07 13.25
C GLY A 32 -19.43 9.30 12.56
N ASN A 33 -20.10 9.15 11.40
CA ASN A 33 -20.57 10.26 10.57
C ASN A 33 -19.46 11.28 10.20
N LEU A 34 -18.24 10.78 9.98
CA LEU A 34 -17.04 11.56 9.65
C LEU A 34 -16.74 11.58 8.14
N LEU A 35 -17.64 11.06 7.31
CA LEU A 35 -17.53 11.08 5.84
C LEU A 35 -17.23 12.47 5.27
N PRO A 36 -17.83 13.59 5.76
CA PRO A 36 -17.49 14.92 5.25
C PRO A 36 -16.01 15.31 5.46
N GLN A 37 -15.35 14.73 6.46
CA GLN A 37 -13.97 15.07 6.85
C GLN A 37 -12.97 14.13 6.19
N TYR A 38 -13.28 12.83 6.12
CA TYR A 38 -12.35 11.80 5.66
C TYR A 38 -12.72 11.17 4.32
N GLY A 39 -13.90 11.44 3.75
CA GLY A 39 -14.40 10.79 2.55
C GLY A 39 -13.49 10.96 1.33
N VAL A 40 -12.95 12.17 1.13
CA VAL A 40 -12.00 12.45 0.05
C VAL A 40 -10.69 11.67 0.23
N ILE A 41 -10.13 11.71 1.45
CA ILE A 41 -8.88 11.02 1.80
C ILE A 41 -9.04 9.50 1.61
N LEU A 42 -10.12 8.93 2.14
CA LEU A 42 -10.46 7.52 1.98
C LEU A 42 -10.62 7.12 0.52
N THR A 43 -11.28 7.96 -0.29
CA THR A 43 -11.43 7.71 -1.73
C THR A 43 -10.07 7.70 -2.42
N LEU A 44 -9.19 8.66 -2.15
CA LEU A 44 -7.82 8.69 -2.68
C LEU A 44 -7.01 7.45 -2.28
N GLY A 45 -7.10 7.03 -1.02
CA GLY A 45 -6.47 5.79 -0.55
C GLY A 45 -7.01 4.56 -1.28
N THR A 46 -8.32 4.52 -1.54
CA THR A 46 -8.98 3.43 -2.29
C THR A 46 -8.51 3.40 -3.74
N VAL A 47 -8.36 4.55 -4.41
CA VAL A 47 -7.75 4.65 -5.74
C VAL A 47 -6.30 4.15 -5.72
N GLY A 48 -5.54 4.49 -4.68
CA GLY A 48 -4.19 3.96 -4.44
C GLY A 48 -4.18 2.43 -4.33
N ALA A 49 -5.10 1.85 -3.57
CA ALA A 49 -5.24 0.39 -3.42
C ALA A 49 -5.57 -0.30 -4.76
N VAL A 50 -6.44 0.30 -5.57
CA VAL A 50 -6.76 -0.19 -6.92
C VAL A 50 -5.53 -0.15 -7.82
N ALA A 51 -4.80 0.97 -7.85
CA ALA A 51 -3.55 1.08 -8.61
C ALA A 51 -2.51 0.05 -8.13
N CYS A 52 -2.40 -0.17 -6.83
CA CYS A 52 -1.53 -1.18 -6.22
C CYS A 52 -1.90 -2.59 -6.71
N GLY A 53 -3.19 -2.94 -6.69
CA GLY A 53 -3.70 -4.23 -7.18
C GLY A 53 -3.48 -4.43 -8.68
N ILE A 54 -3.68 -3.39 -9.50
CA ILE A 54 -3.38 -3.42 -10.94
C ILE A 54 -1.89 -3.61 -11.18
N GLY A 55 -1.04 -2.89 -10.44
CA GLY A 55 0.42 -3.02 -10.51
C GLY A 55 0.90 -4.43 -10.15
N TYR A 56 0.31 -5.03 -9.10
CA TYR A 56 0.56 -6.41 -8.71
C TYR A 56 0.18 -7.40 -9.81
N ARG A 57 -1.04 -7.29 -10.35
CA ARG A 57 -1.54 -8.21 -11.40
C ARG A 57 -0.82 -8.06 -12.73
N SER A 58 -0.39 -6.85 -13.07
CA SER A 58 0.28 -6.55 -14.35
C SER A 58 1.79 -6.75 -14.28
N GLU A 59 2.33 -7.21 -13.14
CA GLU A 59 3.77 -7.36 -12.89
C GLU A 59 4.56 -6.06 -13.16
N ARG A 60 3.93 -4.90 -12.89
CA ARG A 60 4.52 -3.57 -13.10
C ARG A 60 4.90 -2.94 -11.76
N PRO A 61 6.17 -3.08 -11.31
CA PRO A 61 6.58 -2.69 -9.97
C PRO A 61 6.44 -1.19 -9.70
N TRP A 62 6.67 -0.35 -10.71
CA TRP A 62 6.46 1.11 -10.59
C TRP A 62 5.00 1.48 -10.30
N ILE A 63 4.04 0.79 -10.92
CA ILE A 63 2.60 1.04 -10.68
C ILE A 63 2.23 0.53 -9.28
N PHE A 64 2.74 -0.64 -8.89
CA PHE A 64 2.54 -1.18 -7.55
C PHE A 64 3.08 -0.23 -6.49
N GLY A 65 4.32 0.22 -6.64
CA GLY A 65 4.99 1.13 -5.69
C GLY A 65 4.25 2.45 -5.55
N ALA A 66 3.88 3.09 -6.67
CA ALA A 66 3.13 4.34 -6.66
C ALA A 66 1.75 4.17 -6.00
N GLY A 67 1.04 3.09 -6.33
CA GLY A 67 -0.24 2.75 -5.72
C GLY A 67 -0.12 2.47 -4.23
N ALA A 68 0.92 1.74 -3.80
CA ALA A 68 1.19 1.45 -2.39
C ALA A 68 1.51 2.71 -1.59
N VAL A 69 2.29 3.64 -2.14
CA VAL A 69 2.54 4.95 -1.49
C VAL A 69 1.23 5.71 -1.30
N PHE A 70 0.41 5.84 -2.35
CA PHE A 70 -0.89 6.52 -2.24
C PHE A 70 -1.82 5.83 -1.24
N MET A 71 -1.90 4.50 -1.30
CA MET A 71 -2.71 3.70 -0.40
C MET A 71 -2.30 3.90 1.06
N LEU A 72 -1.00 3.83 1.36
CA LEU A 72 -0.48 3.96 2.73
C LEU A 72 -0.54 5.40 3.25
N TRP A 73 -0.33 6.40 2.39
CA TRP A 73 -0.35 7.81 2.76
C TRP A 73 -1.76 8.31 3.10
N PHE A 74 -2.75 7.87 2.32
CA PHE A 74 -4.14 8.30 2.47
C PHE A 74 -5.02 7.29 3.21
N ALA A 75 -4.47 6.17 3.69
CA ALA A 75 -5.17 5.30 4.62
C ALA A 75 -5.28 6.05 5.97
N PRO A 76 -6.49 6.41 6.43
CA PRO A 76 -6.63 6.92 7.78
C PRO A 76 -6.14 5.85 8.75
N THR A 77 -5.51 6.29 9.83
CA THR A 77 -4.89 5.42 10.83
C THR A 77 -5.73 5.40 12.10
N PRO A 78 -6.91 4.74 12.10
CA PRO A 78 -7.77 4.66 13.28
C PRO A 78 -7.12 3.87 14.42
N LEU A 79 -6.14 3.02 14.10
CA LEU A 79 -5.36 2.26 15.08
C LEU A 79 -4.12 3.04 15.58
N GLY A 80 -3.96 4.32 15.21
CA GLY A 80 -2.73 5.09 15.40
C GLY A 80 -1.73 4.87 14.25
N LEU A 81 -0.59 5.57 14.25
CA LEU A 81 0.34 5.63 13.10
C LEU A 81 1.12 4.33 12.81
N TRP A 82 1.00 3.31 13.66
CA TRP A 82 1.80 2.10 13.53
C TRP A 82 1.51 1.24 12.27
N PRO A 83 0.28 1.11 11.73
CA PRO A 83 0.05 0.37 10.49
C PRO A 83 0.71 1.07 9.29
N LEU A 84 0.77 2.40 9.33
CA LEU A 84 1.46 3.22 8.34
C LEU A 84 2.97 3.01 8.46
N GLY A 85 3.52 2.99 9.69
CA GLY A 85 4.92 2.67 9.94
C GLY A 85 5.32 1.28 9.45
N ILE A 86 4.52 0.25 9.73
CA ILE A 86 4.75 -1.12 9.25
C ILE A 86 4.64 -1.17 7.71
N GLY A 87 3.61 -0.56 7.14
CA GLY A 87 3.41 -0.53 5.69
C GLY A 87 4.57 0.14 4.95
N ILE A 88 5.07 1.27 5.46
CA ILE A 88 6.24 1.97 4.90
C ILE A 88 7.49 1.10 5.02
N ALA A 89 7.74 0.49 6.19
CA ALA A 89 8.89 -0.40 6.37
C ALA A 89 8.87 -1.58 5.39
N MET A 90 7.70 -2.19 5.18
CA MET A 90 7.51 -3.26 4.21
C MET A 90 7.71 -2.76 2.77
N LEU A 91 7.20 -1.57 2.43
CA LEU A 91 7.37 -0.97 1.11
C LEU A 91 8.84 -0.64 0.80
N ILE A 92 9.59 -0.14 1.78
CA ILE A 92 11.04 0.10 1.66
C ILE A 92 11.76 -1.24 1.45
N ALA A 93 11.47 -2.25 2.28
CA ALA A 93 12.05 -3.58 2.12
C ALA A 93 11.75 -4.17 0.72
N TRP A 94 10.53 -3.98 0.23
CA TRP A 94 10.10 -4.40 -1.10
C TRP A 94 10.88 -3.67 -2.21
N ALA A 95 10.99 -2.35 -2.12
CA ALA A 95 11.71 -1.53 -3.09
C ALA A 95 13.21 -1.91 -3.15
N VAL A 96 13.86 -2.10 -2.00
CA VAL A 96 15.27 -2.52 -1.92
C VAL A 96 15.47 -3.88 -2.58
N LEU A 97 14.60 -4.85 -2.31
CA LEU A 97 14.68 -6.17 -2.92
C LEU A 97 14.46 -6.13 -4.43
N ILE A 98 13.56 -5.26 -4.92
CA ILE A 98 13.33 -5.08 -6.36
C ILE A 98 14.51 -4.43 -7.07
N VAL A 99 15.13 -3.42 -6.46
CA VAL A 99 16.32 -2.76 -7.03
C VAL A 99 17.47 -3.77 -7.10
N LYS A 100 17.61 -4.60 -6.07
CA LYS A 100 18.63 -5.66 -6.01
C LYS A 100 18.40 -6.75 -7.06
N GLU A 101 17.16 -7.17 -7.31
CA GLU A 101 16.86 -8.15 -8.37
C GLU A 101 17.03 -7.57 -9.78
N ASN A 102 16.62 -6.30 -9.99
CA ASN A 102 16.67 -5.67 -11.30
C ASN A 102 18.03 -5.00 -11.63
N ASN A 103 19.02 -5.13 -10.74
CA ASN A 103 20.39 -4.61 -10.93
C ASN A 103 20.41 -3.11 -11.32
N VAL A 104 19.47 -2.33 -10.79
CA VAL A 104 19.35 -0.90 -11.11
C VAL A 104 20.47 -0.16 -10.39
N LYS A 105 21.56 0.12 -11.11
CA LYS A 105 22.62 1.00 -10.64
C LYS A 105 22.17 2.43 -10.85
N PHE A 106 22.02 3.19 -9.77
CA PHE A 106 22.02 4.64 -9.86
C PHE A 106 23.47 5.05 -10.12
N TRP A 107 23.80 5.21 -11.40
CA TRP A 107 25.01 5.89 -11.85
C TRP A 107 25.03 7.33 -11.37
#